data_AF-A0A973PR92-F1
#
_entry.id   AF-A0A973PR92-F1
#
_cell.length_a   1.000
_cell.length_b   1.000
_cell.length_c   1.000
_cell.angle_alpha   90.00
_cell.angle_beta   90.00
_cell.angle_gamma   90.00
#
_symmetry.space_group_name_H-M   'P 1'
#
loop_
_entity.id
_entity.type
_entity.pdbx_description
1 polymer ?
#
loop_
_entity_poly.entity_id
_entity_poly.type
_entity_poly.pdbx_seq_one_letter_code
_entity_poly.pdbx_strand_id
1 'polypeptide(L)' 'RSLRAGTPHRASGELTLHVLELMAAITESGERSEFRPVTSAVAVPEPLPEGWDPYARTLV' A
#
# COMPACT_ATOMS: atom_id res chain seq x y z
N ARG A 1 7.05 -14.92 -3.71
CA ARG A 1 6.90 -14.69 -5.16
C ARG A 1 7.91 -13.67 -5.66
N SER A 2 7.78 -12.38 -5.31
CA SER A 2 8.66 -11.30 -5.78
C SER A 2 10.16 -11.53 -5.48
N LEU A 3 10.51 -11.95 -4.26
CA LEU A 3 11.91 -12.27 -3.91
C LEU A 3 12.53 -13.31 -4.86
N ARG A 4 11.79 -14.36 -5.22
CA ARG A 4 12.27 -15.43 -6.10
C ARG A 4 12.37 -14.96 -7.56
N ALA A 5 11.42 -14.13 -7.98
CA ALA A 5 11.40 -13.57 -9.32
C ALA A 5 12.41 -12.42 -9.51
N GLY A 6 13.10 -11.99 -8.44
CA GLY A 6 13.99 -10.83 -8.48
C GLY A 6 13.26 -9.52 -8.80
N THR A 7 11.95 -9.45 -8.58
CA THR A 7 11.14 -8.27 -8.89
C THR A 7 10.79 -7.49 -7.61
N PRO A 8 10.55 -6.17 -7.72
CA PRO A 8 10.06 -5.38 -6.59
C PRO A 8 8.77 -5.98 -6.01
N HIS A 9 8.66 -5.93 -4.69
CA HIS A 9 7.42 -6.30 -4.00
C HIS A 9 6.42 -5.14 -4.10
N ARG A 10 5.12 -5.47 -4.13
CA ARG A 10 4.05 -4.46 -4.29
C ARG A 10 3.76 -3.66 -3.02
N ALA A 11 4.15 -4.17 -1.86
CA ALA A 11 3.91 -3.57 -0.55
C ALA A 11 5.14 -2.77 -0.08
N SER A 12 5.50 -1.72 -0.83
CA SER A 12 6.68 -0.92 -0.52
C SER A 12 6.54 -0.12 0.78
N GLY A 13 7.67 0.26 1.38
CA GLY A 13 7.69 1.12 2.57
C GLY A 13 7.05 2.50 2.31
N GLU A 14 7.24 3.08 1.12
CA GLU A 14 6.61 4.35 0.74
C GLU A 14 5.07 4.24 0.71
N LEU A 15 4.53 3.14 0.17
CA LEU A 15 3.08 2.91 0.19
C LEU A 15 2.58 2.75 1.62
N THR A 16 3.28 2.00 2.46
CA THR A 16 2.91 1.84 3.87
C THR A 16 2.96 3.15 4.63
N LEU A 17 3.98 3.98 4.41
CA LEU A 17 4.09 5.30 5.03
C LEU A 17 2.90 6.19 4.63
N HIS A 18 2.56 6.22 3.34
CA HIS A 18 1.43 7.01 2.85
C HIS A 18 0.09 6.57 3.48
N VAL A 19 -0.16 5.26 3.54
CA VAL A 19 -1.36 4.72 4.20
C VAL A 19 -1.37 5.07 5.68
N LEU A 20 -0.24 5.00 6.37
CA LEU A 20 -0.15 5.34 7.79
C LEU A 20 -0.43 6.82 8.05
N GLU A 21 0.15 7.72 7.25
CA GLU A 21 -0.14 9.16 7.35
C GLU A 21 -1.62 9.44 7.08
N LEU A 22 -2.19 8.80 6.06
CA LEU A 22 -3.61 8.94 5.73
C LEU A 22 -4.51 8.48 6.89
N MET A 23 -4.22 7.33 7.50
CA MET A 23 -4.96 6.83 8.65
C MET A 23 -4.88 7.80 9.84
N ALA A 24 -3.69 8.31 10.15
CA ALA A 24 -3.50 9.30 11.20
C ALA A 24 -4.29 10.59 10.93
N ALA A 25 -4.24 11.10 9.69
CA ALA A 25 -4.96 12.30 9.28
C ALA A 25 -6.48 12.14 9.39
N ILE A 26 -7.03 10.96 9.08
CA ILE A 26 -8.46 10.64 9.23
C ILE A 26 -8.85 10.69 10.72
N THR A 27 -8.07 10.04 11.59
CA THR A 27 -8.34 10.03 13.04
C THR A 27 -8.28 11.44 13.62
N GLU A 28 -7.21 12.19 13.35
CA GLU A 28 -7.06 13.56 13.84
C GLU A 28 -8.16 14.49 13.32
N SER A 29 -8.57 14.32 12.06
CA SER A 29 -9.66 15.09 11.45
C SER A 29 -10.98 14.85 12.17
N GLY A 30 -11.31 13.59 12.46
CA GLY A 30 -12.52 13.23 13.20
C GLY A 30 -12.55 13.77 14.62
N GLU A 31 -11.42 13.73 15.32
CA GLU A 31 -11.30 14.25 16.70
C GLU A 31 -11.42 15.76 16.78
N ARG A 32 -10.90 16.48 15.78
CA ARG A 32 -10.81 17.95 15.78
C ARG A 32 -11.92 18.62 14.98
N SER A 33 -12.68 17.88 14.19
CA SER A 33 -13.63 18.43 13.21
C SER A 33 -12.95 19.42 12.23
N GLU A 34 -11.72 19.11 11.82
CA GLU A 34 -10.89 19.96 10.96
C GLU A 34 -10.19 19.14 9.87
N PHE A 35 -10.03 19.70 8.67
CA PHE A 35 -9.27 19.04 7.61
C PHE A 35 -7.78 18.97 7.94
N ARG A 36 -7.19 17.77 7.80
CA ARG A 36 -5.77 17.52 8.01
C ARG A 36 -5.10 17.20 6.66
N PRO A 37 -4.04 17.93 6.27
CA PRO A 37 -3.36 17.66 5.00
C PRO A 37 -2.56 16.35 5.07
N VAL A 38 -2.57 15.59 3.98
CA VAL A 38 -1.64 14.47 3.75
C VAL A 38 -0.60 14.95 2.74
N THR A 39 0.67 14.88 3.12
CA THR A 39 1.81 15.43 2.37
C THR A 39 2.63 14.35 1.67
N SER A 40 2.58 13.10 2.14
CA SER A 40 3.17 11.99 1.40
C SER A 40 2.45 11.76 0.08
N ALA A 41 3.22 11.25 -0.89
CA ALA A 41 2.74 10.76 -2.16
C ALA A 41 3.45 9.44 -2.48
N VAL A 42 2.77 8.58 -3.23
CA VAL A 42 3.31 7.30 -3.69
C VAL A 42 2.82 7.03 -5.11
N ALA A 43 3.65 6.38 -5.91
CA ALA A 43 3.21 5.88 -7.20
C ALA A 43 2.13 4.80 -7.00
N VAL A 44 1.00 4.94 -7.67
CA VAL A 44 -0.07 3.94 -7.62
C VAL A 44 0.45 2.63 -8.20
N PRO A 45 0.42 1.52 -7.44
CA PRO A 45 0.81 0.23 -7.99
C PRO A 45 -0.11 -0.17 -9.13
N GLU A 46 0.45 -0.81 -10.15
CA GLU A 46 -0.35 -1.44 -11.22
C GLU A 46 -1.41 -2.37 -10.63
N PRO A 47 -2.51 -2.68 -11.34
CA PRO A 47 -3.47 -3.71 -10.94
C PRO A 47 -2.87 -5.12 -10.95
N LEU A 48 -3.48 -6.05 -10.22
CA LEU A 48 -3.13 -7.47 -10.32
C LEU A 48 -3.56 -7.99 -11.70
N PRO A 49 -2.77 -8.86 -12.36
CA PRO A 49 -3.20 -9.51 -13.59
C PRO A 49 -4.49 -10.30 -13.39
N GLU A 50 -5.30 -10.38 -14.44
CA GLU A 50 -6.49 -11.23 -14.48
C GLU A 50 -6.07 -12.70 -14.24
N GLY A 51 -6.71 -13.37 -13.27
CA GLY A 51 -6.35 -14.73 -12.87
C GLY A 51 -5.22 -14.84 -11.84
N TRP A 52 -4.74 -13.73 -11.26
CA TRP A 52 -3.79 -13.81 -10.14
C TRP A 52 -4.44 -14.49 -8.93
N ASP A 53 -3.92 -15.64 -8.53
CA ASP A 53 -4.40 -16.41 -7.38
C ASP A 53 -3.45 -16.25 -6.17
N PRO A 54 -3.88 -15.67 -5.04
CA PRO A 54 -3.07 -15.59 -3.82
C PRO A 54 -2.68 -16.95 -3.23
N TYR A 55 -3.47 -18.00 -3.48
CA TYR A 55 -3.29 -19.34 -2.91
C TYR A 55 -2.45 -20.27 -3.79
N ALA A 56 -2.14 -19.88 -5.03
CA ALA A 56 -1.33 -20.70 -5.92
C ALA A 56 0.00 -21.07 -5.26
N ARG A 57 0.31 -22.38 -5.24
CA ARG A 57 1.56 -22.91 -4.71
C ARG A 57 2.71 -22.38 -5.55
N THR A 58 3.72 -21.82 -4.89
CA THR A 58 4.89 -21.20 -5.56
C THR A 58 6.22 -21.82 -5.15
N LEU A 59 6.12 -22.99 -4.54
CA LEU A 59 7.18 -23.86 -4.06
C LEU A 59 6.71 -25.31 -4.27
N VAL A 60 7.63 -26.15 -4.70
CA VAL A 60 7.44 -27.60 -4.83
C VAL A 60 8.27 -28.25 -3.74
#